data_AF-A0A7X7LT86-F1
#
_entry.id   AF-A0A7X7LT86-F1
#
_cell.length_a   1.000
_cell.length_b   1.000
_cell.length_c   1.000
_cell.angle_alpha   90.00
_cell.angle_beta   90.00
_cell.angle_gamma   90.00
#
_symmetry.space_group_name_H-M   'P 1'
#
loop_
_entity.id
_entity.type
_entity.pdbx_description
1 polymer ?
#
loop_
_entity_poly.entity_id
_entity_poly.type
_entity_poly.pdbx_seq_one_letter_code
_entity_poly.pdbx_strand_id
1 'polypeptide(L)' 'MARMVHCVKLGREAEGLDMPPVPGALGKRIFDNVSKEAWQ' A
#
# COMPACT_ATOMS: atom_id res chain seq x y z
N MET A 1 -6.75 -5.75 -12.81
CA MET A 1 -5.77 -4.64 -12.95
C MET A 1 -5.23 -4.37 -11.56
N ALA A 2 -3.92 -4.50 -11.35
CA ALA A 2 -3.32 -4.21 -10.06
C ALA A 2 -3.47 -2.71 -9.75
N ARG A 3 -3.91 -2.41 -8.54
CA ARG A 3 -3.97 -1.04 -8.03
C ARG A 3 -2.55 -0.51 -7.94
N MET A 4 -2.26 0.66 -8.50
CA MET A 4 -0.96 1.31 -8.32
C MET A 4 -1.07 2.35 -7.18
N VAL A 5 -0.08 2.39 -6.31
CA VAL A 5 0.02 3.37 -5.23
C VAL A 5 1.41 4.01 -5.24
N HIS A 6 1.45 5.30 -4.90
CA HIS A 6 2.72 5.97 -4.68
C HIS A 6 3.28 5.53 -3.32
N CYS A 7 4.20 4.57 -3.35
CA CYS A 7 4.71 3.97 -2.12
C CYS A 7 5.63 4.95 -1.40
N VAL A 8 5.25 5.39 -0.19
CA VAL A 8 6.10 6.27 0.63
C VAL A 8 7.43 5.62 1.03
N LYS A 9 7.50 4.29 1.08
CA LYS A 9 8.73 3.56 1.41
C LYS A 9 9.69 3.43 0.22
N LEU A 10 9.16 3.28 -0.99
CA LEU A 10 9.97 3.10 -2.22
C LEU A 10 10.20 4.42 -2.96
N GLY A 11 9.42 5.47 -2.69
CA GLY A 11 9.50 6.74 -3.39
C GLY A 11 9.10 6.67 -4.87
N ARG A 12 8.34 5.63 -5.27
CA ARG A 12 7.87 5.41 -6.64
C ARG A 12 6.49 4.76 -6.64
N GLU A 13 5.83 4.81 -7.79
CA GLU A 13 4.62 4.02 -8.01
C GLU A 13 4.97 2.53 -8.05
N ALA A 14 4.22 1.76 -7.27
CA ALA A 14 4.33 0.31 -7.20
C ALA A 14 2.94 -0.28 -6.94
N GLU A 15 2.82 -1.60 -7.08
CA GLU A 15 1.54 -2.28 -6.86
C GLU A 15 1.09 -2.14 -5.40
N GLY A 16 -0.10 -1.58 -5.20
CA GLY A 16 -0.76 -1.47 -3.91
C GLY A 16 -1.17 -2.82 -3.34
N LEU A 17 -1.38 -2.83 -2.03
CA LEU A 17 -1.98 -3.96 -1.32
C LEU A 17 -3.35 -4.31 -1.91
N ASP A 18 -3.69 -5.60 -1.92
CA ASP A 18 -5.01 -6.09 -2.35
C ASP A 18 -6.09 -5.80 -1.31
N MET A 19 -5.70 -5.85 -0.03
CA MET A 19 -6.55 -5.54 1.10
C MET A 19 -5.75 -4.85 2.22
N PRO A 20 -6.41 -4.05 3.08
CA PRO A 20 -5.77 -3.47 4.25
C PRO A 20 -5.25 -4.56 5.19
N PRO A 21 -3.99 -4.50 5.65
CA PRO A 21 -3.40 -5.56 6.47
C PRO A 21 -3.91 -5.55 7.92
N VAL A 22 -4.44 -4.41 8.36
CA VAL A 22 -5.02 -4.24 9.70
C VAL A 22 -6.34 -3.50 9.60
N PRO A 23 -7.31 -3.73 10.50
CA PRO A 23 -8.54 -2.96 10.55
C PRO A 23 -8.29 -1.54 11.09
N GLY A 24 -9.20 -0.63 10.75
CA GLY A 24 -9.19 0.75 11.24
C GLY A 24 -8.43 1.76 10.37
N ALA A 25 -8.29 2.98 10.88
CA ALA A 25 -7.70 4.10 10.13
C ALA A 25 -6.24 3.86 9.73
N LEU A 26 -5.48 3.12 10.56
CA LEU A 26 -4.08 2.80 10.27
C LEU A 26 -3.95 1.90 9.04
N GLY A 27 -4.78 0.86 8.94
CA GLY A 27 -4.75 -0.05 7.79
C GLY A 27 -5.16 0.63 6.50
N LYS A 28 -6.12 1.56 6.56
CA LYS A 28 -6.49 2.39 5.41
C LYS A 28 -5.31 3.25 4.94
N ARG A 29 -4.58 3.89 5.86
CA ARG A 29 -3.37 4.66 5.52
C ARG A 29 -2.28 3.82 4.90
N ILE A 30 -2.02 2.63 5.45
CA ILE A 30 -1.03 1.68 4.90
C ILE A 30 -1.46 1.24 3.52
N PHE A 31 -2.72 0.82 3.37
CA PHE A 31 -3.29 0.44 2.09
C PHE A 31 -3.08 1.58 1.07
N ASP A 32 -3.41 2.83 1.41
CA ASP A 32 -3.34 4.00 0.53
C ASP A 32 -1.92 4.46 0.16
N ASN A 33 -0.92 4.25 1.03
CA ASN A 33 0.41 4.82 0.84
C ASN A 33 1.53 3.78 0.71
N VAL A 34 1.26 2.48 0.91
CA VAL A 34 2.28 1.43 0.94
C VAL A 34 1.98 0.38 -0.11
N SER A 35 3.00 0.06 -0.93
CA SER A 35 2.92 -1.00 -1.93
C SER A 35 3.10 -2.39 -1.32
N LYS A 36 2.63 -3.43 -2.03
CA LYS A 36 2.90 -4.85 -1.72
C LYS A 36 4.39 -5.11 -1.55
N GLU A 37 5.21 -4.62 -2.49
CA GLU A 37 6.67 -4.76 -2.44
C GLU A 37 7.27 -4.18 -1.16
N ALA A 38 6.72 -3.07 -0.66
CA ALA A 38 7.20 -2.44 0.57
C ALA A 38 6.71 -3.11 1.87
N TRP A 39 5.67 -3.94 1.77
CA TRP A 39 5.00 -4.63 2.88
C TRP A 39 5.40 -6.10 3.01
N GLN A 40 6.06 -6.68 2.00
CA GLN A 40 6.81 -7.93 2.14
C GLN A 40 7.97 -7.76 3.14
#